data_AF-A0AA89B7G1-F1
#
_entry.id   AF-A0AA89B7G1-F1
#
_cell.length_a   1.000
_cell.length_b   1.000
_cell.length_c   1.000
_cell.angle_alpha   90.00
_cell.angle_beta   90.00
_cell.angle_gamma   90.00
#
_symmetry.space_group_name_H-M   'P 1'
#
loop_
_entity.id
_entity.type
_entity.pdbx_description
1 polymer ?
#
loop_
_entity_poly.entity_id
_entity_poly.type
_entity_poly.pdbx_seq_one_letter_code
_entity_poly.pdbx_strand_id
1 'polypeptide(L)'
;MIIRLRILPSSHLYPKPSKNLDHNHQTLKPLQLITTTASPPQPTSDSGLRFRQKLLYLQTLKINPTKALQQNPHFRCTPLASLKSVERCLSSMGIERAAFGRIFDMHPQLLTCDPYADLYPIFDFLLNDVSIPFPQVRKSIIRCPRLLICSVDEQLRPTLRFLRELGFVGVNRITCQTTLLLVSSVEVTLWPKLEFLMDLGFEYDEVVKMVLRSPGLLTFSIENNYKPKVEYFLEEMNGDLAELKRFPQYFSYSLENKIKDRHRRLAERGFWLPLSEMLKVSDGEFNAQLIEMQLRSIDKRVL
;
A
#
# COMPACT_ATOMS: atom_id res chain seq x y z
N MET A 1 -32.65 10.32 16.19
CA MET A 1 -32.03 10.03 17.50
C MET A 1 -30.62 9.55 17.19
N ILE A 2 -29.61 10.42 17.34
CA ILE A 2 -28.23 10.17 16.86
C ILE A 2 -27.59 9.12 17.76
N ILE A 3 -27.56 7.86 17.30
CA ILE A 3 -26.76 6.82 17.95
C ILE A 3 -25.33 7.06 17.49
N ARG A 4 -24.57 7.86 18.25
CA ARG A 4 -23.10 7.83 18.13
C ARG A 4 -22.68 6.37 18.28
N LEU A 5 -22.01 5.81 17.27
CA LEU A 5 -21.21 4.59 17.38
C LEU A 5 -20.25 4.76 18.58
N ARG A 6 -20.72 4.38 19.77
CA ARG A 6 -19.89 4.13 20.93
C ARG A 6 -19.23 2.80 20.63
N ILE A 7 -18.09 2.87 19.94
CA ILE A 7 -17.11 1.78 19.94
C ILE A 7 -16.84 1.49 21.41
N LEU A 8 -17.41 0.42 21.94
CA LEU A 8 -17.18 -0.02 23.30
C LEU A 8 -15.69 -0.39 23.40
N PRO A 9 -14.97 0.02 24.45
CA PRO A 9 -13.60 -0.42 24.63
C PRO A 9 -13.62 -1.92 24.92
N SER A 10 -13.29 -2.73 23.92
CA SER A 10 -13.16 -4.18 24.07
C SER A 10 -11.87 -4.51 24.82
N SER A 11 -12.01 -5.02 26.05
CA SER A 11 -10.91 -5.52 26.86
C SER A 11 -10.53 -6.96 26.47
N HIS A 12 -10.08 -7.16 25.23
CA HIS A 12 -9.59 -8.45 24.77
C HIS A 12 -8.06 -8.46 24.68
N LEU A 13 -7.44 -9.36 25.45
CA LEU A 13 -6.01 -9.70 25.40
C LEU A 13 -5.73 -10.54 24.15
N TYR A 14 -5.69 -9.89 22.99
CA TYR A 14 -5.08 -10.49 21.80
C TYR A 14 -3.57 -10.25 21.83
N PRO A 15 -2.74 -11.18 21.32
CA PRO A 15 -1.30 -11.02 21.33
C PRO A 15 -0.92 -9.81 20.46
N LYS A 16 -0.76 -8.65 21.12
CA LYS A 16 -0.16 -7.46 20.52
C LYS A 16 1.29 -7.80 20.17
N PRO A 17 1.81 -7.35 19.02
CA PRO A 17 3.21 -7.56 18.68
C PRO A 17 4.11 -6.98 19.78
N SER A 18 5.08 -7.77 20.21
CA SER A 18 5.99 -7.43 21.31
C SER A 18 6.91 -6.26 20.92
N LYS A 19 6.94 -5.21 21.74
CA LYS A 19 7.86 -4.06 21.59
C LYS A 19 9.29 -4.52 21.86
N ASN A 20 10.16 -4.52 20.85
CA ASN A 20 11.60 -4.49 21.08
C ASN A 20 12.07 -3.03 20.97
N LEU A 21 12.30 -2.42 22.12
CA LEU A 21 12.95 -1.13 22.29
C LEU A 21 14.31 -1.40 22.93
N ASP A 22 15.39 -1.28 22.16
CA ASP A 22 16.73 -1.07 22.68
C ASP A 22 17.44 -0.07 21.77
N HIS A 23 17.48 1.20 22.18
CA HIS A 23 18.37 2.22 21.63
C HIS A 23 19.36 2.59 22.72
N ASN A 24 20.47 1.85 22.77
CA ASN A 24 21.60 2.22 23.61
C ASN A 24 22.39 3.34 22.94
N HIS A 25 22.30 4.53 23.52
CA HIS A 25 23.17 5.65 23.28
C HIS A 25 24.59 5.32 23.77
N GLN A 26 25.55 5.18 22.83
CA GLN A 26 26.97 5.30 23.14
C GLN A 26 27.51 6.62 22.60
N THR A 27 27.81 7.50 23.54
CA THR A 27 28.51 8.77 23.40
C THR A 27 29.98 8.52 23.05
N LEU A 28 30.37 8.88 21.82
CA LEU A 28 31.78 8.94 21.41
C LEU A 28 32.38 10.30 21.77
N LYS A 29 33.54 10.28 22.43
CA LYS A 29 34.34 11.44 22.85
C LYS A 29 34.92 12.21 21.65
N PRO A 30 35.21 13.53 21.78
CA PRO A 30 35.77 14.33 20.70
C PRO A 30 37.27 14.10 20.56
N LEU A 31 37.75 13.82 19.35
CA LEU A 31 39.16 13.89 18.98
C LEU A 31 39.48 15.31 18.46
N GLN A 32 40.53 15.92 19.01
CA GLN A 32 41.00 17.25 18.64
C GLN A 32 41.89 17.22 17.38
N LEU A 33 41.49 18.08 16.43
CA LEU A 33 42.24 18.91 15.46
C LEU A 33 43.58 18.43 14.86
N ILE A 34 43.61 18.32 13.52
CA ILE A 34 44.76 18.74 12.72
C ILE A 34 44.26 19.69 11.63
N THR A 35 44.55 20.99 11.80
CA THR A 35 44.35 22.02 10.79
C THR A 35 45.46 21.93 9.75
N THR A 36 45.20 21.22 8.66
CA THR A 36 45.93 21.41 7.40
C THR A 36 45.25 22.52 6.61
N THR A 37 45.94 23.65 6.47
CA THR A 37 45.59 24.75 5.57
C THR A 37 45.64 24.25 4.11
N ALA A 38 44.49 23.86 3.56
CA ALA A 38 44.34 23.58 2.13
C ALA A 38 43.74 24.82 1.45
N SER A 39 44.42 25.30 0.41
CA SER A 39 43.98 26.39 -0.47
C SER A 39 42.61 26.09 -1.09
N PRO A 40 41.78 27.11 -1.37
CA PRO A 40 40.46 26.89 -1.96
C PRO A 40 40.59 26.24 -3.36
N PRO A 41 39.79 25.20 -3.69
CA PRO A 41 39.87 24.55 -4.98
C PRO A 41 39.35 25.50 -6.07
N GLN A 42 40.20 25.73 -7.08
CA GLN A 42 39.81 26.42 -8.31
C GLN A 42 38.66 25.63 -8.99
N PRO A 43 37.54 26.26 -9.35
CA PRO A 43 36.46 25.59 -10.07
C PRO A 43 36.95 25.20 -11.46
N THR A 44 37.23 23.92 -11.68
CA THR A 44 37.58 23.41 -12.99
C THR A 44 36.36 23.51 -13.91
N SER A 45 36.57 23.99 -15.14
CA SER A 45 35.53 24.19 -16.18
C SER A 45 34.66 22.96 -16.44
N ASP A 46 35.17 21.77 -16.13
CA ASP A 46 34.52 20.47 -16.32
C ASP A 46 33.43 20.18 -15.26
N SER A 47 33.51 20.78 -14.06
CA SER A 47 32.54 20.54 -12.98
C SER A 47 31.12 20.99 -13.34
N GLY A 48 30.99 22.18 -13.93
CA GLY A 48 29.71 22.71 -14.44
C GLY A 48 29.17 21.90 -15.61
N LEU A 49 30.04 21.43 -16.51
CA LEU A 49 29.66 20.57 -17.65
C LEU A 49 29.14 19.21 -17.19
N ARG A 50 29.85 18.55 -16.26
CA ARG A 50 29.42 17.28 -15.66
C ARG A 50 28.10 17.42 -14.90
N PHE A 51 27.91 18.52 -14.18
CA PHE A 51 26.65 18.79 -13.51
C PHE A 51 25.51 18.99 -14.52
N ARG A 52 25.72 19.81 -15.56
CA ARG A 52 24.75 19.99 -16.66
C ARG A 52 24.41 18.67 -17.34
N GLN A 53 25.40 17.82 -17.60
CA GLN A 53 25.19 16.49 -18.19
C GLN A 53 24.26 15.63 -17.31
N LYS A 54 24.42 15.65 -15.99
CA LYS A 54 23.51 14.94 -15.07
C LYS A 54 22.07 15.47 -15.16
N LEU A 55 21.88 16.79 -15.26
CA LEU A 55 20.55 17.38 -15.39
C LEU A 55 19.88 16.97 -16.71
N LEU A 56 20.61 17.02 -17.82
CA LEU A 56 20.13 16.55 -19.12
C LEU A 56 19.78 15.06 -19.07
N TYR A 57 20.59 14.26 -18.38
CA TYR A 57 20.33 12.84 -18.20
C TYR A 57 19.01 12.57 -17.45
N LEU A 58 18.75 13.29 -16.35
CA LEU A 58 17.47 13.19 -15.63
C LEU A 58 16.28 13.55 -16.53
N GLN A 59 16.42 14.55 -17.42
CA GLN A 59 15.38 14.90 -18.39
C GLN A 59 15.12 13.74 -19.38
N THR A 60 16.14 13.00 -19.80
CA THR A 60 15.94 11.81 -20.66
C THR A 60 15.14 10.70 -19.98
N LEU A 61 15.14 10.67 -18.64
CA LEU A 61 14.33 9.77 -17.82
C LEU A 61 12.97 10.36 -17.44
N LYS A 62 12.63 11.57 -17.93
CA LYS A 62 11.41 12.31 -17.57
C LYS A 62 11.30 12.64 -16.07
N ILE A 63 12.43 12.84 -15.40
CA ILE A 63 12.50 13.23 -13.98
C ILE A 63 12.63 14.75 -13.90
N ASN A 64 11.93 15.39 -12.96
CA ASN A 64 12.11 16.81 -12.68
C ASN A 64 13.43 17.05 -11.94
N PRO A 65 14.46 17.68 -12.56
CA PRO A 65 15.77 17.81 -11.93
C PRO A 65 15.76 18.71 -10.69
N THR A 66 14.91 19.74 -10.68
CA THR A 66 14.80 20.67 -9.55
C THR A 66 14.26 19.95 -8.32
N LYS A 67 13.15 19.22 -8.48
CA LYS A 67 12.56 18.41 -7.40
C LYS A 67 13.54 17.34 -6.90
N ALA A 68 14.18 16.62 -7.83
CA ALA A 68 15.15 15.58 -7.49
C ALA A 68 16.31 16.12 -6.65
N LEU A 69 16.86 17.29 -6.99
CA LEU A 69 17.95 17.93 -6.24
C LEU A 69 17.52 18.53 -4.90
N GLN A 70 16.27 19.00 -4.80
CA GLN A 70 15.71 19.48 -3.53
C GLN A 70 15.54 18.32 -2.54
N GLN A 71 15.03 17.17 -3.01
CA GLN A 71 14.77 16.00 -2.18
C GLN A 71 16.01 15.12 -1.97
N ASN A 72 16.99 15.18 -2.86
CA ASN A 72 18.29 14.50 -2.72
C ASN A 72 19.45 15.42 -3.14
N PRO A 73 19.90 16.33 -2.26
CA PRO A 73 20.99 17.26 -2.54
C PRO A 73 22.34 16.58 -2.86
N HIS A 74 22.58 15.37 -2.33
CA HIS A 74 23.82 14.61 -2.54
C HIS A 74 24.03 14.20 -4.00
N PHE A 75 22.97 14.19 -4.82
CA PHE A 75 23.10 13.92 -6.25
C PHE A 75 23.98 14.96 -6.97
N ARG A 76 24.16 16.18 -6.42
CA ARG A 76 25.10 17.18 -6.95
C ARG A 76 26.53 16.67 -7.00
N CYS A 77 26.97 15.95 -5.98
CA CYS A 77 28.34 15.43 -5.87
C CYS A 77 28.48 13.99 -6.38
N THR A 78 27.36 13.27 -6.49
CA THR A 78 27.37 11.86 -6.93
C THR A 78 27.72 11.74 -8.42
N PRO A 79 28.62 10.83 -8.81
CA PRO A 79 28.92 10.55 -10.21
C PRO A 79 27.70 10.02 -10.97
N LEU A 80 27.55 10.38 -12.25
CA LEU A 80 26.47 9.84 -13.10
C LEU A 80 26.56 8.31 -13.24
N ALA A 81 27.75 7.75 -13.10
CA ALA A 81 27.97 6.31 -13.12
C ALA A 81 27.22 5.57 -11.99
N SER A 82 27.02 6.21 -10.83
CA SER A 82 26.26 5.63 -9.71
C SER A 82 24.79 5.45 -10.08
N LEU A 83 24.14 6.48 -10.65
CA LEU A 83 22.77 6.37 -11.17
C LEU A 83 22.66 5.29 -12.26
N LYS A 84 23.63 5.24 -13.19
CA LYS A 84 23.68 4.18 -14.20
C LYS A 84 23.82 2.78 -13.60
N SER A 85 24.50 2.66 -12.45
CA SER A 85 24.59 1.39 -11.71
C SER A 85 23.24 0.95 -11.18
N VAL A 86 22.48 1.88 -10.58
CA VAL A 86 21.11 1.65 -10.12
C VAL A 86 20.20 1.25 -11.29
N GLU A 87 20.26 1.95 -12.42
CA GLU A 87 19.50 1.58 -13.62
C GLU A 87 19.82 0.17 -14.13
N ARG A 88 21.10 -0.21 -14.18
CA ARG A 88 21.51 -1.57 -14.57
C ARG A 88 20.95 -2.63 -13.60
N CYS A 89 20.97 -2.35 -12.30
CA CYS A 89 20.39 -3.24 -11.29
C CYS A 89 18.86 -3.38 -11.46
N LEU A 90 18.14 -2.27 -11.68
CA LEU A 90 16.70 -2.34 -11.94
C LEU A 90 16.39 -3.09 -13.25
N SER A 91 17.17 -2.86 -14.30
CA SER A 91 17.03 -3.58 -15.57
C SER A 91 17.34 -5.07 -15.45
N SER A 92 18.32 -5.48 -14.63
CA SER A 92 18.60 -6.91 -14.41
C SER A 92 17.45 -7.63 -13.69
N MET A 93 16.63 -6.88 -12.93
CA MET A 93 15.37 -7.38 -12.32
C MET A 93 14.17 -7.29 -13.27
N GLY A 94 14.39 -6.97 -14.56
CA GLY A 94 13.37 -6.90 -15.58
C GLY A 94 12.51 -5.63 -15.56
N ILE A 95 12.99 -4.55 -14.91
CA ILE A 95 12.31 -3.25 -14.91
C ILE A 95 12.77 -2.45 -16.13
N GLU A 96 11.81 -2.09 -16.97
CA GLU A 96 12.06 -1.34 -18.20
C GLU A 96 12.35 0.13 -17.93
N ARG A 97 13.18 0.74 -18.78
CA ARG A 97 13.58 2.15 -18.68
C ARG A 97 12.39 3.12 -18.64
N ALA A 98 11.27 2.76 -19.26
CA ALA A 98 10.03 3.54 -19.22
C ALA A 98 9.48 3.74 -17.78
N ALA A 99 9.77 2.83 -16.85
CA ALA A 99 9.33 2.92 -15.46
C ALA A 99 10.26 3.76 -14.57
N PHE A 100 11.52 3.98 -14.98
CA PHE A 100 12.54 4.64 -14.16
C PHE A 100 12.16 6.06 -13.75
N GLY A 101 11.60 6.83 -14.67
CA GLY A 101 11.18 8.21 -14.38
C GLY A 101 10.23 8.28 -13.19
N ARG A 102 9.19 7.43 -13.18
CA ARG A 102 8.24 7.35 -12.07
C ARG A 102 8.91 6.88 -10.78
N ILE A 103 9.74 5.84 -10.83
CA ILE A 103 10.39 5.27 -9.64
C ILE A 103 11.29 6.32 -8.98
N PHE A 104 12.17 6.96 -9.76
CA PHE A 104 13.11 7.95 -9.25
C PHE A 104 12.45 9.28 -8.86
N ASP A 105 11.36 9.67 -9.53
CA ASP A 105 10.60 10.86 -9.13
C ASP A 105 9.80 10.64 -7.84
N MET A 106 9.35 9.41 -7.58
CA MET A 106 8.73 9.05 -6.30
C MET A 106 9.76 8.96 -5.17
N HIS A 107 10.97 8.46 -5.46
CA HIS A 107 12.02 8.22 -4.46
C HIS A 107 13.40 8.73 -4.94
N PRO A 108 13.67 10.05 -4.88
CA PRO A 108 14.92 10.62 -5.38
C PRO A 108 16.19 10.16 -4.67
N GLN A 109 16.09 9.60 -3.45
CA GLN A 109 17.21 8.98 -2.74
C GLN A 109 17.85 7.82 -3.53
N LEU A 110 17.08 7.15 -4.40
CA LEU A 110 17.58 6.10 -5.27
C LEU A 110 18.57 6.63 -6.34
N LEU A 111 18.62 7.94 -6.58
CA LEU A 111 19.59 8.53 -7.52
C LEU A 111 21.04 8.43 -7.02
N THR A 112 21.23 8.16 -5.73
CA THR A 112 22.54 8.11 -5.07
C THR A 112 22.77 6.84 -4.26
N CYS A 113 21.84 5.87 -4.29
CA CYS A 113 21.99 4.63 -3.53
C CYS A 113 23.06 3.71 -4.16
N ASP A 114 23.61 2.84 -3.33
CA ASP A 114 24.50 1.77 -3.77
C ASP A 114 23.68 0.49 -4.00
N PRO A 115 23.66 -0.09 -5.22
CA PRO A 115 22.87 -1.29 -5.46
C PRO A 115 23.22 -2.48 -4.55
N TYR A 116 24.49 -2.67 -4.19
CA TYR A 116 24.98 -3.77 -3.33
C TYR A 116 24.48 -3.66 -1.90
N ALA A 117 24.59 -2.48 -1.31
CA ALA A 117 24.12 -2.23 0.04
C ALA A 117 22.60 -2.05 0.12
N ASP A 118 21.99 -1.37 -0.84
CA ASP A 118 20.63 -0.85 -0.68
C ASP A 118 19.57 -1.64 -1.46
N LEU A 119 19.88 -2.20 -2.63
CA LEU A 119 18.87 -2.79 -3.52
C LEU A 119 18.89 -4.32 -3.55
N TYR A 120 20.07 -4.93 -3.61
CA TYR A 120 20.18 -6.40 -3.64
C TYR A 120 19.57 -7.07 -2.41
N PRO A 121 19.70 -6.55 -1.16
CA PRO A 121 19.02 -7.15 -0.02
C PRO A 121 17.49 -7.16 -0.16
N ILE A 122 16.91 -6.15 -0.82
CA ILE A 122 15.47 -6.06 -1.07
C ILE A 122 15.05 -7.08 -2.13
N PHE A 123 15.83 -7.23 -3.20
CA PHE A 123 15.55 -8.24 -4.22
C PHE A 123 15.72 -9.67 -3.70
N ASP A 124 16.77 -9.91 -2.91
CA ASP A 124 17.00 -11.17 -2.21
C ASP A 124 15.81 -11.51 -1.30
N PHE A 125 15.38 -10.57 -0.46
CA PHE A 125 14.19 -10.72 0.37
C PHE A 125 12.93 -11.06 -0.46
N LEU A 126 12.66 -10.35 -1.56
CA LEU A 126 11.49 -10.64 -2.39
C LEU A 126 11.55 -12.02 -3.06
N LEU A 127 12.73 -12.44 -3.51
CA LEU A 127 12.95 -13.70 -4.22
C LEU A 127 12.98 -14.90 -3.27
N ASN A 128 13.66 -14.77 -2.13
CA ASN A 128 13.99 -15.89 -1.25
C ASN A 128 13.06 -15.94 -0.05
N ASP A 129 12.92 -14.84 0.70
CA ASP A 129 12.07 -14.82 1.88
C ASP A 129 10.58 -14.85 1.52
N VAL A 130 10.15 -13.96 0.63
CA VAL A 130 8.73 -13.89 0.21
C VAL A 130 8.40 -14.96 -0.84
N SER A 131 9.42 -15.44 -1.57
CA SER A 131 9.27 -16.42 -2.65
C SER A 131 8.45 -15.90 -3.83
N ILE A 132 8.64 -14.63 -4.20
CA ILE A 132 8.04 -14.06 -5.42
C ILE A 132 8.79 -14.60 -6.63
N PRO A 133 8.12 -15.22 -7.63
CA PRO A 133 8.79 -15.67 -8.84
C PRO A 133 9.46 -14.50 -9.57
N PHE A 134 10.69 -14.69 -10.04
CA PHE A 134 11.50 -13.65 -10.68
C PHE A 134 10.73 -12.79 -11.73
N PRO A 135 9.93 -13.36 -12.66
CA PRO A 135 9.18 -12.55 -13.63
C PRO A 135 8.13 -11.61 -13.02
N GLN A 136 7.74 -11.83 -11.76
CA GLN A 136 6.76 -11.03 -11.04
C GLN A 136 7.40 -9.97 -10.14
N VAL A 137 8.72 -10.05 -9.86
CA VAL A 137 9.43 -9.04 -9.05
C VAL A 137 9.28 -7.65 -9.65
N ARG A 138 9.46 -7.51 -10.97
CA ARG A 138 9.22 -6.24 -11.68
C ARG A 138 7.84 -5.66 -11.41
N LYS A 139 6.79 -6.50 -11.34
CA LYS A 139 5.41 -6.04 -11.09
C LYS A 139 5.25 -5.56 -9.65
N SER A 140 5.87 -6.24 -8.68
CA SER A 140 5.91 -5.81 -7.29
C SER A 140 6.50 -4.40 -7.15
N ILE A 141 7.66 -4.16 -7.79
CA ILE A 141 8.35 -2.87 -7.73
C ILE A 141 7.58 -1.77 -8.46
N ILE A 142 7.07 -2.03 -9.67
CA ILE A 142 6.30 -1.03 -10.44
C ILE A 142 5.02 -0.62 -9.69
N ARG A 143 4.34 -1.58 -9.04
CA ARG A 143 3.14 -1.31 -8.26
C ARG A 143 3.45 -0.58 -6.95
N CYS A 144 4.54 -0.93 -6.28
CA CYS A 144 4.96 -0.31 -5.03
C CYS A 144 6.46 0.03 -5.02
N PRO A 145 6.87 1.16 -5.63
CA PRO A 145 8.29 1.56 -5.65
C PRO A 145 8.87 1.79 -4.25
N ARG A 146 8.02 2.01 -3.24
CA ARG A 146 8.42 2.16 -1.84
C ARG A 146 9.16 0.94 -1.29
N LEU A 147 8.96 -0.24 -1.87
CA LEU A 147 9.72 -1.44 -1.51
C LEU A 147 11.24 -1.20 -1.57
N LEU A 148 11.72 -0.43 -2.57
CA LEU A 148 13.15 -0.17 -2.81
C LEU A 148 13.83 0.72 -1.77
N ILE A 149 13.06 1.29 -0.83
CA ILE A 149 13.58 2.23 0.18
C ILE A 149 13.22 1.78 1.61
N CYS A 150 12.62 0.60 1.75
CA CYS A 150 12.27 0.05 3.06
C CYS A 150 13.44 -0.77 3.60
N SER A 151 13.70 -0.62 4.91
CA SER A 151 14.62 -1.50 5.62
C SER A 151 14.10 -2.94 5.58
N VAL A 152 14.95 -3.86 5.12
CA VAL A 152 14.62 -5.29 5.09
C VAL A 152 14.39 -5.79 6.52
N ASP A 153 15.25 -5.42 7.46
CA ASP A 153 15.26 -5.99 8.80
C ASP A 153 14.27 -5.31 9.76
N GLU A 154 14.07 -4.00 9.62
CA GLU A 154 13.21 -3.24 10.52
C GLU A 154 11.75 -3.14 10.03
N GLN A 155 11.51 -3.31 8.73
CA GLN A 155 10.18 -3.14 8.14
C GLN A 155 9.71 -4.39 7.40
N LEU A 156 10.47 -4.89 6.42
CA LEU A 156 9.94 -5.93 5.52
C LEU A 156 9.84 -7.31 6.18
N ARG A 157 10.89 -7.77 6.86
CA ARG A 157 10.91 -9.08 7.56
C ARG A 157 9.91 -9.13 8.72
N PRO A 158 9.82 -8.13 9.62
CA PRO A 158 8.83 -8.15 10.70
C PRO A 158 7.39 -8.17 10.15
N THR A 159 7.09 -7.38 9.12
CA THR A 159 5.76 -7.38 8.51
C THR A 159 5.46 -8.71 7.81
N LEU A 160 6.43 -9.34 7.12
CA LEU A 160 6.25 -10.67 6.54
C LEU A 160 5.93 -11.72 7.61
N ARG A 161 6.63 -11.68 8.76
CA ARG A 161 6.37 -12.58 9.89
C ARG A 161 4.95 -12.42 10.41
N PHE A 162 4.53 -11.19 10.68
CA PHE A 162 3.16 -10.89 11.12
C PHE A 162 2.11 -11.40 10.11
N LEU A 163 2.31 -11.15 8.81
CA LEU A 163 1.38 -11.61 7.78
C LEU A 163 1.32 -13.15 7.72
N ARG A 164 2.44 -13.84 7.91
CA ARG A 164 2.48 -15.31 7.98
C ARG A 164 1.74 -15.84 9.20
N GLU A 165 1.91 -15.22 10.37
CA GLU A 165 1.16 -15.54 11.59
C GLU A 165 -0.35 -15.33 11.40
N LEU A 166 -0.74 -14.31 10.63
CA LEU A 166 -2.13 -14.05 10.24
C LEU A 166 -2.66 -15.04 9.17
N GLY A 167 -1.83 -15.94 8.66
CA GLY A 167 -2.22 -16.99 7.70
C GLY A 167 -1.96 -16.69 6.23
N PHE A 168 -1.17 -15.66 5.88
CA PHE A 168 -0.71 -15.40 4.50
C PHE A 168 0.37 -16.42 4.07
N VAL A 169 -0.02 -17.67 3.96
CA VAL A 169 0.81 -18.83 3.58
C VAL A 169 0.08 -19.70 2.54
N GLY A 170 0.82 -20.62 1.90
CA GLY A 170 0.24 -21.56 0.94
C GLY A 170 -0.49 -20.88 -0.23
N VAL A 171 -1.80 -21.09 -0.32
CA VAL A 171 -2.68 -20.48 -1.34
C VAL A 171 -2.89 -18.98 -1.12
N ASN A 172 -2.79 -18.51 0.13
CA ASN A 172 -2.97 -17.10 0.52
C ASN A 172 -1.63 -16.36 0.69
N ARG A 173 -0.51 -16.96 0.25
CA ARG A 173 0.82 -16.35 0.39
C ARG A 173 0.88 -14.98 -0.30
N ILE A 174 1.81 -14.14 0.16
CA ILE A 174 2.07 -12.85 -0.48
C ILE A 174 2.47 -13.06 -1.94
N THR A 175 1.87 -12.25 -2.82
CA THR A 175 2.10 -12.26 -4.27
C THR A 175 2.47 -10.86 -4.73
N CYS A 176 2.84 -10.69 -6.01
CA CYS A 176 3.12 -9.36 -6.57
C CYS A 176 1.92 -8.39 -6.51
N GLN A 177 0.70 -8.89 -6.30
CA GLN A 177 -0.49 -8.08 -6.11
C GLN A 177 -0.60 -7.53 -4.69
N THR A 178 0.01 -8.18 -3.69
CA THR A 178 -0.14 -7.87 -2.26
C THR A 178 1.16 -7.45 -1.57
N THR A 179 2.29 -7.33 -2.29
CA THR A 179 3.57 -6.87 -1.73
C THR A 179 3.50 -5.49 -1.06
N LEU A 180 2.52 -4.65 -1.40
CA LEU A 180 2.29 -3.36 -0.74
C LEU A 180 2.00 -3.50 0.76
N LEU A 181 1.55 -4.67 1.21
CA LEU A 181 1.35 -4.94 2.64
C LEU A 181 2.68 -4.94 3.39
N LEU A 182 3.78 -5.35 2.75
CA LEU A 182 5.11 -5.47 3.37
C LEU A 182 5.70 -4.11 3.77
N VAL A 183 5.30 -3.03 3.09
CA VAL A 183 5.76 -1.66 3.39
C VAL A 183 4.88 -0.93 4.41
N SER A 184 3.89 -1.63 4.97
CA SER A 184 2.97 -1.08 5.97
C SER A 184 3.47 -1.43 7.37
N SER A 185 3.43 -0.46 8.28
CA SER A 185 3.72 -0.70 9.70
C SER A 185 2.69 -1.66 10.29
N VAL A 186 3.16 -2.69 10.98
CA VAL A 186 2.27 -3.62 11.70
C VAL A 186 1.45 -2.86 12.74
N GLU A 187 2.12 -2.12 13.62
CA GLU A 187 1.50 -1.45 14.77
C GLU A 187 0.61 -0.27 14.38
N VAL A 188 1.05 0.54 13.42
CA VAL A 188 0.38 1.81 13.07
C VAL A 188 -0.65 1.63 11.96
N THR A 189 -0.51 0.58 11.13
CA THR A 189 -1.29 0.47 9.89
C THR A 189 -2.06 -0.83 9.75
N LEU A 190 -1.46 -1.99 10.00
CA LEU A 190 -2.13 -3.28 9.76
C LEU A 190 -3.01 -3.69 10.94
N TRP A 191 -2.45 -3.67 12.16
CA TRP A 191 -3.15 -4.05 13.39
C TRP A 191 -4.39 -3.19 13.68
N PRO A 192 -4.34 -1.85 13.55
CA PRO A 192 -5.54 -1.02 13.80
C PRO A 192 -6.72 -1.35 12.87
N LYS A 193 -6.46 -1.90 11.68
CA LYS A 193 -7.53 -2.33 10.77
C LYS A 193 -8.17 -3.65 11.21
N LEU A 194 -7.39 -4.54 11.85
CA LEU A 194 -7.94 -5.74 12.48
C LEU A 194 -8.74 -5.36 13.72
N GLU A 195 -8.19 -4.49 14.59
CA GLU A 195 -8.89 -3.96 15.76
C GLU A 195 -10.20 -3.30 15.37
N PHE A 196 -10.20 -2.43 14.36
CA PHE A 196 -11.44 -1.81 13.90
C PHE A 196 -12.52 -2.83 13.52
N LEU A 197 -12.15 -3.91 12.81
CA LEU A 197 -13.12 -4.95 12.44
C LEU A 197 -13.59 -5.75 13.67
N MET A 198 -12.70 -6.03 14.63
CA MET A 198 -13.09 -6.67 15.89
C MET A 198 -14.02 -5.79 16.73
N ASP A 199 -13.77 -4.49 16.76
CA ASP A 199 -14.59 -3.49 17.45
C ASP A 199 -15.99 -3.33 16.85
N LEU A 200 -16.20 -3.75 15.60
CA LEU A 200 -17.54 -3.88 15.02
C LEU A 200 -18.32 -5.07 15.57
N GLY A 201 -17.66 -6.03 16.21
CA GLY A 201 -18.26 -7.25 16.75
C GLY A 201 -17.88 -8.54 16.02
N PHE A 202 -16.86 -8.53 15.15
CA PHE A 202 -16.33 -9.76 14.54
C PHE A 202 -15.31 -10.43 15.46
N GLU A 203 -15.37 -11.75 15.56
CA GLU A 203 -14.33 -12.52 16.27
C GLU A 203 -13.00 -12.48 15.50
N TYR A 204 -11.87 -12.60 16.22
CA TYR A 204 -10.53 -12.53 15.61
C TYR A 204 -10.39 -13.50 14.41
N ASP A 205 -10.80 -14.75 14.57
CA ASP A 205 -10.74 -15.77 13.51
C ASP A 205 -11.61 -15.41 12.29
N GLU A 206 -12.70 -14.69 12.49
CA GLU A 206 -13.56 -14.22 11.41
C GLU A 206 -12.90 -13.09 10.65
N VAL A 207 -12.28 -12.14 11.36
CA VAL A 207 -11.49 -11.05 10.77
C VAL A 207 -10.33 -11.63 9.97
N VAL A 208 -9.59 -12.61 10.51
CA VAL A 208 -8.53 -13.34 9.79
C VAL A 208 -9.06 -13.93 8.48
N LYS A 209 -10.18 -14.67 8.53
CA LYS A 209 -10.81 -15.25 7.32
C LYS A 209 -11.30 -14.18 6.33
N MET A 210 -11.70 -13.00 6.80
CA MET A 210 -12.08 -11.88 5.94
C MET A 210 -10.87 -11.29 5.21
N VAL A 211 -9.77 -11.01 5.93
CA VAL A 211 -8.56 -10.42 5.31
C VAL A 211 -7.83 -11.39 4.40
N LEU A 212 -7.86 -12.69 4.66
CA LEU A 212 -7.29 -13.69 3.74
C LEU A 212 -8.08 -13.77 2.44
N ARG A 213 -9.43 -13.70 2.49
CA ARG A 213 -10.29 -13.66 1.29
C ARG A 213 -10.25 -12.32 0.57
N SER A 214 -9.99 -11.23 1.29
CA SER A 214 -9.94 -9.88 0.75
C SER A 214 -8.77 -9.09 1.37
N PRO A 215 -7.52 -9.31 0.90
CA PRO A 215 -6.34 -8.62 1.45
C PRO A 215 -6.40 -7.10 1.32
N GLY A 216 -7.22 -6.58 0.40
CA GLY A 216 -7.46 -5.15 0.23
C GLY A 216 -8.00 -4.47 1.50
N LEU A 217 -8.67 -5.23 2.38
CA LEU A 217 -9.06 -4.74 3.71
C LEU A 217 -7.88 -4.13 4.48
N LEU A 218 -6.69 -4.73 4.37
CA LEU A 218 -5.50 -4.22 5.05
C LEU A 218 -4.94 -2.93 4.43
N THR A 219 -5.53 -2.42 3.36
CA THR A 219 -5.06 -1.26 2.59
C THR A 219 -5.97 -0.03 2.69
N PHE A 220 -7.24 -0.22 3.07
CA PHE A 220 -8.22 0.86 3.12
C PHE A 220 -8.07 1.74 4.37
N SER A 221 -8.37 3.03 4.23
CA SER A 221 -8.38 3.97 5.36
C SER A 221 -9.55 3.67 6.30
N ILE A 222 -9.29 3.67 7.62
CA ILE A 222 -10.37 3.51 8.60
C ILE A 222 -11.33 4.71 8.51
N GLU A 223 -10.80 5.93 8.57
CA GLU A 223 -11.60 7.16 8.55
C GLU A 223 -12.30 7.41 7.22
N ASN A 224 -11.58 7.25 6.11
CA ASN A 224 -12.09 7.64 4.79
C ASN A 224 -12.76 6.51 4.00
N ASN A 225 -12.73 5.27 4.50
CA ASN A 225 -13.35 4.14 3.82
C ASN A 225 -14.21 3.31 4.78
N TYR A 226 -13.65 2.77 5.86
CA TYR A 226 -14.40 1.86 6.72
C TYR A 226 -15.55 2.56 7.44
N LYS A 227 -15.28 3.59 8.24
CA LYS A 227 -16.30 4.31 9.02
C LYS A 227 -17.51 4.74 8.19
N PRO A 228 -17.36 5.53 7.11
CA PRO A 228 -18.52 6.02 6.37
C PRO A 228 -19.29 4.89 5.65
N LYS A 229 -18.62 3.79 5.28
CA LYS A 229 -19.29 2.64 4.64
C LYS A 229 -20.01 1.75 5.64
N VAL A 230 -19.47 1.58 6.85
CA VAL A 230 -20.13 0.86 7.94
C VAL A 230 -21.34 1.65 8.42
N GLU A 231 -21.19 2.94 8.68
CA GLU A 231 -22.28 3.85 9.07
C GLU A 231 -23.43 3.78 8.07
N TYR A 232 -23.13 3.96 6.78
CA TYR A 232 -24.15 3.83 5.74
C TYR A 232 -24.81 2.44 5.70
N PHE A 233 -24.03 1.38 5.84
CA PHE A 233 -24.54 0.02 5.79
C PHE A 233 -25.47 -0.30 6.97
N LEU A 234 -25.09 0.09 8.18
CA LEU A 234 -25.88 -0.22 9.38
C LEU A 234 -27.08 0.72 9.54
N GLU A 235 -26.90 2.02 9.29
CA GLU A 235 -27.91 3.02 9.60
C GLU A 235 -28.89 3.26 8.46
N GLU A 236 -28.42 3.27 7.21
CA GLU A 236 -29.25 3.61 6.04
C GLU A 236 -29.75 2.37 5.31
N MET A 237 -28.91 1.34 5.19
CA MET A 237 -29.30 0.08 4.54
C MET A 237 -29.96 -0.93 5.50
N ASN A 238 -29.94 -0.66 6.82
CA ASN A 238 -30.34 -1.61 7.86
C ASN A 238 -29.67 -2.99 7.70
N GLY A 239 -28.40 -2.97 7.31
CA GLY A 239 -27.63 -4.16 6.98
C GLY A 239 -27.14 -4.96 8.20
N ASP A 240 -26.93 -6.26 8.00
CA ASP A 240 -26.40 -7.17 9.02
C ASP A 240 -24.88 -7.34 8.88
N LEU A 241 -24.14 -7.22 9.99
CA LEU A 241 -22.70 -7.46 10.04
C LEU A 241 -22.31 -8.84 9.47
N ALA A 242 -23.15 -9.86 9.62
CA ALA A 242 -22.91 -11.17 9.02
C ALA A 242 -22.81 -11.11 7.48
N GLU A 243 -23.48 -10.14 6.84
CA GLU A 243 -23.39 -9.92 5.41
C GLU A 243 -22.04 -9.29 5.01
N LEU A 244 -21.51 -8.34 5.79
CA LEU A 244 -20.15 -7.81 5.60
C LEU A 244 -19.10 -8.90 5.78
N LYS A 245 -19.29 -9.80 6.75
CA LYS A 245 -18.45 -10.99 6.91
C LYS A 245 -18.51 -11.89 5.67
N ARG A 246 -19.69 -12.15 5.11
CA ARG A 246 -19.83 -12.97 3.90
C ARG A 246 -19.20 -12.29 2.68
N PHE A 247 -19.33 -10.96 2.57
CA PHE A 247 -18.90 -10.16 1.42
C PHE A 247 -17.96 -9.00 1.81
N PRO A 248 -16.72 -9.29 2.25
CA PRO A 248 -15.76 -8.26 2.67
C PRO A 248 -15.35 -7.32 1.53
N GLN A 249 -15.57 -7.71 0.27
CA GLN A 249 -15.32 -6.86 -0.90
C GLN A 249 -16.22 -5.63 -0.93
N TYR A 250 -17.27 -5.54 -0.10
CA TYR A 250 -18.06 -4.32 0.10
C TYR A 250 -17.19 -3.07 0.23
N PHE A 251 -16.13 -3.14 1.04
CA PHE A 251 -15.20 -2.02 1.29
C PHE A 251 -14.36 -1.60 0.07
N SER A 252 -14.34 -2.40 -1.00
CA SER A 252 -13.64 -2.06 -2.24
C SER A 252 -14.48 -1.22 -3.22
N TYR A 253 -15.81 -1.19 -3.07
CA TYR A 253 -16.68 -0.43 -3.95
C TYR A 253 -16.80 1.03 -3.51
N SER A 254 -17.01 1.94 -4.46
CA SER A 254 -17.26 3.36 -4.16
C SER A 254 -18.54 3.51 -3.34
N LEU A 255 -18.46 4.26 -2.22
CA LEU A 255 -19.61 4.54 -1.37
C LEU A 255 -20.66 5.34 -2.15
N GLU A 256 -20.26 6.48 -2.73
CA GLU A 256 -21.18 7.38 -3.42
C GLU A 256 -21.65 6.82 -4.77
N ASN A 257 -20.70 6.43 -5.62
CA ASN A 257 -21.01 6.16 -7.03
C ASN A 257 -21.56 4.75 -7.28
N LYS A 258 -21.51 3.85 -6.29
CA LYS A 258 -21.94 2.46 -6.50
C LYS A 258 -22.82 1.94 -5.37
N ILE A 259 -22.38 2.02 -4.12
CA ILE A 259 -23.16 1.49 -2.98
C ILE A 259 -24.45 2.31 -2.81
N LYS A 260 -24.32 3.63 -2.59
CA LYS A 260 -25.45 4.55 -2.38
C LYS A 260 -26.36 4.62 -3.59
N ASP A 261 -25.80 4.75 -4.80
CA ASP A 261 -26.59 4.79 -6.03
C ASP A 261 -27.48 3.54 -6.16
N ARG A 262 -26.88 2.34 -6.10
CA ARG A 262 -27.62 1.09 -6.29
C ARG A 262 -28.62 0.83 -5.17
N HIS A 263 -28.24 1.11 -3.93
CA HIS A 263 -29.15 0.97 -2.79
C HIS A 263 -30.38 1.88 -2.93
N ARG A 264 -30.20 3.18 -3.22
CA ARG A 264 -31.32 4.13 -3.39
C ARG A 264 -32.26 3.70 -4.51
N ARG A 265 -31.71 3.30 -5.66
CA ARG A 265 -32.51 2.85 -6.82
C ARG A 265 -33.33 1.59 -6.53
N LEU A 266 -32.84 0.70 -5.67
CA LEU A 266 -33.61 -0.46 -5.18
C LEU A 266 -34.67 -0.03 -4.16
N ALA A 267 -34.27 0.77 -3.17
CA ALA A 267 -35.13 1.20 -2.06
C ALA A 267 -36.33 2.04 -2.53
N GLU A 268 -36.13 2.97 -3.50
CA GLU A 268 -37.21 3.75 -4.13
C GLU A 268 -38.31 2.88 -4.76
N ARG A 269 -37.99 1.63 -5.07
CA ARG A 269 -38.89 0.67 -5.72
C ARG A 269 -39.35 -0.44 -4.76
N GLY A 270 -38.96 -0.35 -3.48
CA GLY A 270 -39.26 -1.35 -2.45
C GLY A 270 -38.54 -2.69 -2.67
N PHE A 271 -37.41 -2.69 -3.39
CA PHE A 271 -36.62 -3.89 -3.63
C PHE A 271 -35.42 -3.97 -2.71
N TRP A 272 -34.96 -5.19 -2.49
CA TRP A 272 -33.75 -5.51 -1.74
C TRP A 272 -32.98 -6.60 -2.47
N LEU A 273 -31.66 -6.52 -2.43
CA LEU A 273 -30.73 -7.53 -2.96
C LEU A 273 -29.57 -7.71 -1.97
N PRO A 274 -29.03 -8.94 -1.83
CA PRO A 274 -27.79 -9.14 -1.09
C PRO A 274 -26.65 -8.33 -1.70
N LEU A 275 -25.73 -7.82 -0.87
CA LEU A 275 -24.58 -7.00 -1.29
C LEU A 275 -23.80 -7.63 -2.43
N SER A 276 -23.63 -8.95 -2.40
CA SER A 276 -22.84 -9.66 -3.41
C SER A 276 -23.52 -9.67 -4.79
N GLU A 277 -24.85 -9.71 -4.85
CA GLU A 277 -25.61 -9.61 -6.09
C GLU A 277 -25.70 -8.16 -6.55
N MET A 278 -25.98 -7.25 -5.60
CA MET A 278 -26.08 -5.83 -5.87
C MET A 278 -24.77 -5.22 -6.40
N LEU A 279 -23.59 -5.65 -5.92
CA LEU A 279 -22.33 -4.93 -6.17
C LEU A 279 -21.38 -5.62 -7.15
N LYS A 280 -21.43 -6.95 -7.31
CA LYS A 280 -20.49 -7.67 -8.19
C LYS A 280 -20.75 -7.40 -9.67
N VAL A 281 -22.02 -7.28 -10.05
CA VAL A 281 -22.44 -7.13 -11.45
C VAL A 281 -22.04 -5.77 -12.01
N SER A 282 -21.87 -5.72 -13.34
CA SER A 282 -21.65 -4.47 -14.09
C SER A 282 -22.84 -3.51 -13.97
N ASP A 283 -22.68 -2.25 -14.38
CA ASP A 283 -23.78 -1.28 -14.33
C ASP A 283 -24.91 -1.66 -15.29
N GLY A 284 -24.57 -2.20 -16.47
CA GLY A 284 -25.55 -2.70 -17.45
C GLY A 284 -26.36 -3.87 -16.91
N GLU A 285 -25.69 -4.87 -16.30
CA GLU A 285 -26.36 -6.02 -15.69
C GLU A 285 -27.24 -5.61 -14.51
N PHE A 286 -26.77 -4.71 -13.64
CA PHE A 286 -27.59 -4.18 -12.55
C PHE A 286 -28.85 -3.49 -13.06
N ASN A 287 -28.72 -2.66 -14.11
CA ASN A 287 -29.86 -1.98 -14.73
C ASN A 287 -30.87 -2.97 -15.31
N ALA A 288 -30.38 -4.02 -16.00
CA ALA A 288 -31.23 -5.06 -16.56
C ALA A 288 -31.99 -5.82 -15.46
N GLN A 289 -31.30 -6.23 -14.39
CA GLN A 289 -31.92 -6.88 -13.23
C GLN A 289 -33.00 -6.00 -12.60
N LEU A 290 -32.71 -4.70 -12.44
CA LEU A 290 -33.65 -3.77 -11.84
C LEU A 290 -34.92 -3.59 -12.69
N ILE A 291 -34.80 -3.53 -14.02
CA ILE A 291 -35.94 -3.48 -14.95
C ILE A 291 -36.74 -4.78 -14.87
N GLU A 292 -36.07 -5.93 -14.87
CA GLU A 292 -36.72 -7.23 -14.78
C GLU A 292 -37.51 -7.38 -13.47
N MET A 293 -36.94 -6.96 -12.34
CA MET A 293 -37.64 -6.93 -11.05
C MET A 293 -38.89 -6.04 -11.10
N GLN A 294 -38.82 -4.90 -11.79
CA GLN A 294 -39.98 -4.01 -11.98
C GLN A 294 -41.09 -4.68 -12.79
N LEU A 295 -40.76 -5.28 -13.94
CA LEU A 295 -41.75 -5.94 -14.80
C LEU A 295 -42.47 -7.07 -14.04
N ARG A 296 -41.71 -7.93 -13.36
CA ARG A 296 -42.26 -9.02 -12.55
C ARG A 296 -43.17 -8.53 -11.40
N SER A 297 -42.92 -7.33 -10.86
CA SER A 297 -43.75 -6.72 -9.82
C SER A 297 -45.06 -6.17 -10.37
N ILE A 298 -45.05 -5.63 -11.60
CA ILE A 298 -46.25 -5.15 -12.29
C ILE A 298 -47.16 -6.33 -12.66
N ASP A 299 -46.60 -7.40 -13.24
CA ASP A 299 -47.37 -8.58 -13.65
C ASP A 299 -48.11 -9.23 -12.46
N LYS A 300 -47.51 -9.21 -11.27
CA LYS A 300 -48.11 -9.71 -10.03
C LYS A 300 -49.23 -8.83 -9.45
N ARG A 301 -49.35 -7.57 -9.87
CA ARG A 301 -50.40 -6.65 -9.40
C ARG A 301 -51.63 -6.65 -10.32
N VAL A 302 -51.51 -7.20 -11.52
CA VAL A 302 -52.58 -7.25 -12.53
C VAL A 302 -53.38 -8.57 -12.44
N LEU A 303 -52.87 -9.55 -11.70
CA LEU A 303 -53.52 -10.82 -11.34
C LEU A 303 -54.11 -10.75 -9.92
#